data_AF-A0A8J3UCC2-F1
#
_entry.id   AF-A0A8J3UCC2-F1
#
_cell.length_a   1.000
_cell.length_b   1.000
_cell.length_c   1.000
_cell.angle_alpha   90.00
_cell.angle_beta   90.00
_cell.angle_gamma   90.00
#
_symmetry.space_group_name_H-M   'P 1'
#
loop_
_entity.id
_entity.type
_entity.pdbx_description
1 polymer ?
#
loop_
_entity_poly.entity_id
_entity_poly.type
_entity_poly.pdbx_seq_one_letter_code
_entity_poly.pdbx_strand_id
1 'polypeptide(L)'
;MTGFWVMPNKDACTWQRQFEGVHRVGGDTVIRFGFKLSPRGLDAQGRILTEGSPKKAKPDSRYAKCEENGSACARAAEKDLKAANPANRLSRIYVYDTDEQYGPSIFRCPSMEHKITVGDAVFYRLIVSPDGSDAGTCDFSKGSGYDLILISGGKTDSLSKLLALGDRFGIKVYPSLPPSPRDPKTFQADVQHIGPLTALTRRVMRDYAKRFKGRESLGGVYQTYELALRDWPEPDRVGTLRVYTAQNRVVRAELPGVPILVSPYMDARKKLSYSPTPAQVAEGFKVLAKTGVDIIAPQDGRGTGKLGLFWPNWTDRPVDSRLKPIVGDTTYAKAYIAATRGYFGAMSVARDELAKEGVDVQLWANLEAFQPTPVGRCGDQDARGNIDKPRLDTQVTLAGPYVSKIISYMWSGFYTCGSPPLSKQIADDWDRPIPIAASRQSRQLRDGLQITGYHLGDAVVSMSWDKLKEPRKIEPAKVGSYDATPIAGLPRGAERIWVPLDWSTVPKDAWVQVEVTSPDGRKAAEPVYYANGV
;
A
#
# COMPACT_ATOMS: atom_id res chain seq x y z
N MET A 1 -2.32 -11.31 -8.99
CA MET A 1 -1.82 -10.19 -8.13
C MET A 1 -0.31 -10.27 -8.14
N THR A 2 0.41 -9.15 -8.20
CA THR A 2 1.87 -9.20 -8.39
C THR A 2 2.70 -8.41 -7.37
N GLY A 3 2.07 -7.78 -6.37
CA GLY A 3 2.82 -7.10 -5.30
C GLY A 3 2.34 -7.45 -3.90
N PHE A 4 3.26 -7.50 -2.94
CA PHE A 4 2.94 -7.89 -1.57
C PHE A 4 3.69 -7.07 -0.53
N TRP A 5 3.04 -6.84 0.61
CA TRP A 5 3.74 -6.33 1.78
C TRP A 5 4.54 -7.42 2.50
N VAL A 6 5.68 -7.03 3.03
CA VAL A 6 6.53 -7.87 3.86
C VAL A 6 6.92 -7.14 5.14
N MET A 7 6.96 -7.87 6.24
CA MET A 7 7.40 -7.33 7.53
C MET A 7 8.93 -7.33 7.60
N PRO A 8 9.57 -6.27 8.15
CA PRO A 8 11.00 -6.28 8.42
C PRO A 8 11.41 -7.49 9.28
N ASN A 9 12.43 -8.23 8.85
CA ASN A 9 13.01 -9.36 9.57
C ASN A 9 14.55 -9.26 9.57
N LYS A 10 15.19 -9.75 10.64
CA LYS A 10 16.65 -9.80 10.75
C LYS A 10 17.25 -11.06 10.13
N ASP A 11 16.46 -12.10 9.90
CA ASP A 11 16.87 -13.37 9.32
C ASP A 11 16.89 -13.32 7.78
N ALA A 12 18.08 -13.46 7.21
CA ALA A 12 18.29 -13.49 5.76
C ALA A 12 17.65 -14.71 5.08
N CYS A 13 17.59 -15.87 5.76
CA CYS A 13 16.95 -17.07 5.22
C CYS A 13 15.44 -16.86 5.07
N THR A 14 14.83 -16.13 6.01
CA THR A 14 13.42 -15.75 5.91
C THR A 14 13.16 -14.82 4.73
N TRP A 15 14.02 -13.83 4.50
CA TRP A 15 13.89 -12.96 3.32
C TRP A 15 13.97 -13.71 2.01
N GLN A 16 14.95 -14.61 1.87
CA GLN A 16 15.10 -15.41 0.67
C GLN A 16 13.86 -16.27 0.41
N ARG A 17 13.36 -16.99 1.42
CA ARG A 17 12.13 -17.80 1.29
C ARG A 17 10.91 -16.95 0.92
N GLN A 18 10.79 -15.75 1.47
CA GLN A 18 9.69 -14.84 1.14
C GLN A 18 9.76 -14.39 -0.33
N PHE A 19 10.92 -13.95 -0.81
CA PHE A 19 11.09 -13.52 -2.21
C PHE A 19 10.91 -14.67 -3.19
N GLU A 20 11.45 -15.86 -2.87
CA GLU A 20 11.23 -17.08 -3.66
C GLU A 20 9.74 -17.44 -3.74
N GLY A 21 9.03 -17.36 -2.62
CA GLY A 21 7.58 -17.63 -2.57
C GLY A 21 6.77 -16.60 -3.35
N VAL A 22 7.07 -15.30 -3.19
CA VAL A 22 6.45 -14.21 -3.94
C VAL A 22 6.67 -14.40 -5.45
N HIS A 23 7.91 -14.67 -5.86
CA HIS A 23 8.25 -14.94 -7.26
C HIS A 23 7.49 -16.15 -7.83
N ARG A 24 7.41 -17.24 -7.05
CA ARG A 24 6.71 -18.47 -7.47
C ARG A 24 5.24 -18.27 -7.80
N VAL A 25 4.57 -17.32 -7.13
CA VAL A 25 3.16 -16.98 -7.43
C VAL A 25 3.03 -15.84 -8.46
N GLY A 26 4.11 -15.50 -9.17
CA GLY A 26 4.14 -14.45 -10.19
C GLY A 26 4.29 -13.03 -9.64
N GLY A 27 4.73 -12.88 -8.39
CA GLY A 27 5.01 -11.59 -7.78
C GLY A 27 6.25 -10.90 -8.33
N ASP A 28 6.12 -9.61 -8.59
CA ASP A 28 7.14 -8.72 -9.15
C ASP A 28 7.43 -7.51 -8.23
N THR A 29 6.72 -7.37 -7.11
CA THR A 29 6.77 -6.18 -6.24
C THR A 29 6.74 -6.57 -4.77
N VAL A 30 7.61 -5.95 -3.98
CA VAL A 30 7.65 -6.07 -2.52
C VAL A 30 7.60 -4.68 -1.90
N ILE A 31 6.66 -4.48 -0.97
CA ILE A 31 6.51 -3.23 -0.22
C ILE A 31 6.88 -3.50 1.22
N ARG A 32 7.78 -2.69 1.77
CA ARG A 32 8.31 -2.91 3.11
C ARG A 32 7.80 -1.84 4.07
N PHE A 33 7.35 -2.24 5.25
CA PHE A 33 7.02 -1.28 6.32
C PHE A 33 8.26 -0.59 6.88
N GLY A 34 8.10 0.69 7.21
CA GLY A 34 9.13 1.52 7.81
C GLY A 34 8.96 1.68 9.32
N PHE A 35 9.95 2.30 9.92
CA PHE A 35 10.01 2.58 11.35
C PHE A 35 9.73 4.06 11.60
N LYS A 36 8.98 4.37 12.66
CA LYS A 36 8.48 5.72 12.96
C LYS A 36 9.57 6.65 13.50
N LEU A 37 9.65 7.89 12.96
CA LEU A 37 10.34 8.99 13.63
C LEU A 37 9.54 9.38 14.87
N SER A 38 10.18 9.38 16.04
CA SER A 38 9.46 9.59 17.30
C SER A 38 10.14 10.63 18.19
N PRO A 39 9.42 11.67 18.63
CA PRO A 39 9.96 12.59 19.63
C PRO A 39 10.16 11.86 20.97
N ARG A 40 11.24 12.18 21.68
CA ARG A 40 11.61 11.59 22.97
C ARG A 40 12.11 12.66 23.94
N GLY A 41 11.90 12.38 25.22
CA GLY A 41 12.51 13.13 26.32
C GLY A 41 13.85 12.53 26.75
N LEU A 42 14.57 13.27 27.58
CA LEU A 42 15.77 12.82 28.28
C LEU A 42 15.53 12.74 29.78
N ASP A 43 16.27 11.88 30.45
CA ASP A 43 16.47 12.00 31.89
C ASP A 43 17.61 12.99 32.23
N ALA A 44 17.86 13.15 33.54
CA ALA A 44 18.91 14.05 34.05
C ALA A 44 20.34 13.63 33.62
N GLN A 45 20.54 12.39 33.19
CA GLN A 45 21.83 11.89 32.69
C GLN A 45 21.97 12.05 31.17
N GLY A 46 20.92 12.52 30.48
CA GLY A 46 20.91 12.66 29.04
C GLY A 46 20.61 11.35 28.30
N ARG A 47 20.01 10.36 28.98
CA ARG A 47 19.58 9.09 28.36
C ARG A 47 18.21 9.27 27.73
N ILE A 48 18.02 8.71 26.55
CA ILE A 48 16.73 8.67 25.85
C ILE A 48 15.72 7.91 26.70
N LEU A 49 14.54 8.48 26.87
CA LEU A 49 13.41 7.86 27.56
C LEU A 49 12.48 7.11 26.60
N THR A 50 11.76 6.10 27.08
CA THR A 50 10.71 5.40 26.33
C THR A 50 9.52 6.33 26.01
N GLU A 51 8.73 5.99 24.98
CA GLU A 51 7.46 6.68 24.69
C GLU A 51 6.48 6.57 25.88
N GLY A 52 5.77 7.66 26.19
CA GLY A 52 4.72 7.66 27.21
C GLY A 52 4.74 8.89 28.12
N SER A 53 3.95 8.81 29.20
CA SER A 53 3.89 9.88 30.22
C SER A 53 5.27 10.10 30.86
N PRO A 54 5.70 11.36 31.08
CA PRO A 54 6.96 11.66 31.76
C PRO A 54 7.13 10.95 33.11
N LYS A 55 6.02 10.70 33.83
CA LYS A 55 6.03 10.02 35.14
C LYS A 55 6.33 8.51 35.07
N LYS A 56 6.19 7.89 33.90
CA LYS A 56 6.40 6.44 33.70
C LYS A 56 7.56 6.14 32.74
N ALA A 57 8.13 7.16 32.12
CA ALA A 57 9.15 7.01 31.12
C ALA A 57 10.45 6.51 31.78
N LYS A 58 11.00 5.40 31.26
CA LYS A 58 12.26 4.81 31.71
C LYS A 58 13.31 4.99 30.62
N PRO A 59 14.62 4.87 30.91
CA PRO A 59 15.64 4.82 29.87
C PRO A 59 15.30 3.73 28.84
N ASP A 60 15.25 4.12 27.56
CA ASP A 60 15.02 3.20 26.47
C ASP A 60 16.25 2.31 26.30
N SER A 61 16.11 1.00 26.55
CA SER A 61 17.22 0.06 26.55
C SER A 61 17.94 -0.05 25.20
N ARG A 62 17.29 0.30 24.09
CA ARG A 62 17.92 0.35 22.76
C ARG A 62 18.92 1.49 22.69
N TYR A 63 18.51 2.68 23.11
CA TYR A 63 19.30 3.91 23.00
C TYR A 63 20.21 4.16 24.20
N ALA A 64 19.96 3.52 25.35
CA ALA A 64 20.81 3.57 26.53
C ALA A 64 22.23 3.04 26.25
N LYS A 65 22.41 2.23 25.21
CA LYS A 65 23.72 1.74 24.75
C LYS A 65 24.51 2.76 23.94
N CYS A 66 23.88 3.83 23.48
CA CYS A 66 24.57 4.85 22.70
C CYS A 66 25.39 5.74 23.63
N GLU A 67 26.69 5.52 23.60
CA GLU A 67 27.67 6.27 24.37
C GLU A 67 28.78 6.80 23.44
N GLU A 68 29.18 8.05 23.67
CA GLU A 68 30.29 8.69 22.99
C GLU A 68 31.11 9.44 24.05
N ASN A 69 32.42 9.15 24.11
CA ASN A 69 33.34 9.77 25.06
C ASN A 69 32.89 9.69 26.53
N GLY A 70 32.38 8.53 26.97
CA GLY A 70 31.93 8.34 28.36
C GLY A 70 30.58 8.95 28.70
N SER A 71 29.83 9.47 27.71
CA SER A 71 28.55 10.15 27.91
C SER A 71 27.47 9.61 26.99
N ALA A 72 26.21 9.62 27.44
CA ALA A 72 25.08 9.31 26.58
C ALA A 72 25.09 10.19 25.32
N CYS A 73 24.84 9.60 24.14
CA CYS A 73 25.01 10.28 22.85
C CYS A 73 24.28 11.63 22.74
N ALA A 74 23.10 11.78 23.36
CA ALA A 74 22.39 13.07 23.33
C ALA A 74 23.14 14.16 24.12
N ARG A 75 23.77 13.79 25.24
CA ARG A 75 24.59 14.71 26.04
C ARG A 75 25.91 15.04 25.34
N ALA A 76 26.54 14.04 24.69
CA ALA A 76 27.71 14.28 23.84
C ALA A 76 27.38 15.27 22.72
N ALA A 77 26.21 15.11 22.08
CA ALA A 77 25.73 16.04 21.06
C ALA A 77 25.55 17.47 21.55
N GLU A 78 24.90 17.64 22.70
CA GLU A 78 24.74 18.97 23.28
C GLU A 78 26.08 19.60 23.67
N LYS A 79 27.03 18.80 24.16
CA LYS A 79 28.38 19.26 24.50
C LYS A 79 29.13 19.75 23.27
N ASP A 80 29.12 19.01 22.17
CA ASP A 80 29.80 19.40 20.92
C ASP A 80 29.21 20.71 20.37
N LEU A 81 27.88 20.83 20.37
CA LEU A 81 27.19 22.05 19.95
C LEU A 81 27.61 23.26 20.79
N LYS A 82 27.63 23.11 22.12
CA LYS A 82 28.05 24.16 23.06
C LYS A 82 29.54 24.50 22.94
N ALA A 83 30.37 23.54 22.57
CA ALA A 83 31.79 23.77 22.31
C ALA A 83 32.00 24.63 21.05
N ALA A 84 31.16 24.48 20.02
CA ALA A 84 31.20 25.35 18.84
C ALA A 84 30.64 26.76 19.12
N ASN A 85 29.57 26.87 19.91
CA ASN A 85 29.10 28.14 20.46
C ASN A 85 28.29 27.89 21.74
N PRO A 86 28.59 28.55 22.88
CA PRO A 86 27.88 28.34 24.15
C PRO A 86 26.35 28.58 24.10
N ALA A 87 25.87 29.38 23.15
CA ALA A 87 24.44 29.65 22.95
C ALA A 87 23.72 28.58 22.11
N ASN A 88 24.45 27.61 21.54
CA ASN A 88 23.85 26.45 20.88
C ASN A 88 23.17 25.52 21.88
N ARG A 89 22.04 24.95 21.48
CA ARG A 89 21.27 24.03 22.32
C ARG A 89 20.54 22.98 21.49
N LEU A 90 20.25 21.86 22.13
CA LEU A 90 19.27 20.91 21.61
C LEU A 90 17.86 21.42 21.93
N SER A 91 17.06 21.62 20.89
CA SER A 91 15.67 22.06 20.96
C SER A 91 14.73 20.88 21.17
N ARG A 92 14.86 19.83 20.34
CA ARG A 92 14.07 18.60 20.43
C ARG A 92 14.95 17.41 20.12
N ILE A 93 14.50 16.25 20.60
CA ILE A 93 15.20 14.99 20.40
C ILE A 93 14.24 14.00 19.77
N TYR A 94 14.72 13.37 18.72
CA TYR A 94 14.03 12.35 17.98
C TYR A 94 14.83 11.07 17.98
N VAL A 95 14.10 9.97 17.95
CA VAL A 95 14.67 8.66 17.65
C VAL A 95 14.06 8.10 16.39
N TYR A 96 14.86 7.31 15.67
CA TYR A 96 14.45 6.61 14.47
C TYR A 96 15.11 5.24 14.43
N ASP A 97 14.31 4.19 14.50
CA ASP A 97 14.83 2.84 14.40
C ASP A 97 14.98 2.43 12.94
N THR A 98 15.99 1.64 12.59
CA THR A 98 16.06 0.97 11.30
C THR A 98 16.92 -0.28 11.42
N ASP A 99 16.69 -1.24 10.53
CA ASP A 99 17.56 -2.40 10.33
C ASP A 99 18.54 -2.18 9.16
N GLU A 100 18.60 -0.97 8.61
CA GLU A 100 19.51 -0.58 7.53
C GLU A 100 20.87 -0.11 8.08
N GLN A 101 21.89 -0.18 7.24
CA GLN A 101 23.12 0.59 7.44
C GLN A 101 23.21 1.68 6.38
N TYR A 102 23.13 2.92 6.83
CA TYR A 102 23.33 4.07 5.97
C TYR A 102 24.81 4.30 5.68
N GLY A 103 25.10 4.76 4.46
CA GLY A 103 26.42 5.18 4.06
C GLY A 103 26.76 6.59 4.58
N PRO A 104 27.97 7.08 4.30
CA PRO A 104 28.42 8.40 4.75
C PRO A 104 27.54 9.57 4.26
N SER A 105 26.76 9.36 3.20
CA SER A 105 25.86 10.38 2.63
C SER A 105 24.63 10.68 3.50
N ILE A 106 24.40 9.92 4.56
CA ILE A 106 23.44 10.29 5.60
C ILE A 106 23.88 11.52 6.39
N PHE A 107 25.19 11.80 6.43
CA PHE A 107 25.77 12.94 7.12
C PHE A 107 25.96 14.11 6.16
N ARG A 108 25.83 15.30 6.72
CA ARG A 108 26.01 16.60 6.08
C ARG A 108 27.05 17.44 6.76
N CYS A 109 27.12 17.34 8.07
CA CYS A 109 28.08 18.03 8.90
C CYS A 109 28.92 17.02 9.66
N PRO A 110 29.91 16.39 9.00
CA PRO A 110 30.71 15.32 9.61
C PRO A 110 31.47 15.72 10.88
N SER A 111 31.63 17.02 11.14
CA SER A 111 32.22 17.54 12.39
C SER A 111 31.27 17.47 13.60
N MET A 112 29.97 17.33 13.38
CA MET A 112 28.92 17.29 14.41
C MET A 112 28.02 16.05 14.30
N GLU A 113 28.17 15.27 13.24
CA GLU A 113 27.30 14.14 12.93
C GLU A 113 28.15 12.90 12.70
N HIS A 114 27.90 11.86 13.50
CA HIS A 114 28.80 10.72 13.59
C HIS A 114 28.05 9.39 13.47
N LYS A 115 28.77 8.38 12.97
CA LYS A 115 28.41 6.98 13.17
C LYS A 115 29.06 6.52 14.45
N ILE A 116 28.26 6.00 15.39
CA ILE A 116 28.71 5.54 16.69
C ILE A 116 28.47 4.04 16.76
N THR A 117 29.51 3.26 17.07
CA THR A 117 29.42 1.80 17.17
C THR A 117 29.82 1.38 18.58
N VAL A 118 28.90 0.73 19.30
CA VAL A 118 29.11 0.24 20.66
C VAL A 118 28.78 -1.25 20.71
N GLY A 119 29.83 -2.07 20.71
CA GLY A 119 29.69 -3.51 20.51
C GLY A 119 28.98 -3.82 19.18
N ASP A 120 27.86 -4.53 19.26
CA ASP A 120 27.02 -4.87 18.09
C ASP A 120 25.96 -3.81 17.74
N ALA A 121 25.86 -2.73 18.52
CA ALA A 121 24.90 -1.65 18.27
C ALA A 121 25.51 -0.56 17.40
N VAL A 122 24.77 -0.15 16.36
CA VAL A 122 25.16 0.95 15.45
C VAL A 122 24.17 2.08 15.62
N PHE A 123 24.68 3.30 15.79
CA PHE A 123 23.90 4.52 15.87
C PHE A 123 24.40 5.55 14.86
N TYR A 124 23.50 6.40 14.38
CA TYR A 124 23.84 7.59 13.60
C TYR A 124 23.27 8.80 14.33
N ARG A 125 24.15 9.75 14.65
CA ARG A 125 23.79 11.03 15.26
C ARG A 125 23.65 12.07 14.16
N LEU A 126 22.46 12.63 13.98
CA LEU A 126 22.20 13.72 13.04
C LEU A 126 21.79 14.99 13.77
N ILE A 127 22.30 16.13 13.33
CA ILE A 127 21.96 17.45 13.85
C ILE A 127 21.27 18.23 12.74
N VAL A 128 20.01 18.58 12.95
CA VAL A 128 19.18 19.20 11.92
C VAL A 128 18.56 20.50 12.41
N SER A 129 18.31 21.44 11.49
CA SER A 129 17.57 22.64 11.83
C SER A 129 16.08 22.30 12.12
N PRO A 130 15.46 22.91 13.14
CA PRO A 130 14.07 22.61 13.50
C PRO A 130 13.03 22.90 12.40
N ASP A 131 13.34 23.80 11.47
CA ASP A 131 12.51 24.16 10.32
C ASP A 131 12.67 23.19 9.13
N GLY A 132 13.58 22.21 9.23
CA GLY A 132 13.89 21.27 8.15
C GLY A 132 14.80 21.85 7.06
N SER A 133 15.30 23.07 7.25
CA SER A 133 16.39 23.62 6.44
C SER A 133 17.60 22.71 6.61
N ASP A 134 18.15 22.28 5.48
CA ASP A 134 19.18 21.24 5.44
C ASP A 134 20.45 21.74 4.74
N ALA A 135 20.83 22.96 5.14
CA ALA A 135 21.95 23.68 4.56
C ALA A 135 23.27 22.92 4.77
N GLY A 136 24.16 23.00 3.79
CA GLY A 136 25.47 22.33 3.82
C GLY A 136 26.59 23.19 4.39
N THR A 137 26.27 24.36 4.94
CA THR A 137 27.27 25.31 5.46
C THR A 137 27.95 24.78 6.71
N CYS A 138 27.24 23.99 7.52
CA CYS A 138 27.74 23.41 8.77
C CYS A 138 28.39 24.46 9.70
N ASP A 139 27.85 25.68 9.66
CA ASP A 139 28.28 26.79 10.50
C ASP A 139 27.50 26.74 11.82
N PHE A 140 28.19 26.29 12.87
CA PHE A 140 27.68 26.26 14.24
C PHE A 140 28.24 27.41 15.10
N SER A 141 28.92 28.38 14.49
CA SER A 141 29.52 29.51 15.19
C SER A 141 28.49 30.54 15.66
N LYS A 142 27.26 30.50 15.13
CA LYS A 142 26.14 31.34 15.53
C LYS A 142 25.19 30.57 16.44
N GLY A 143 24.93 31.11 17.62
CA GLY A 143 24.04 30.52 18.61
C GLY A 143 22.65 30.21 18.03
N SER A 144 22.27 28.93 18.01
CA SER A 144 20.97 28.48 17.49
C SER A 144 20.40 27.27 18.25
N GLY A 145 19.13 26.98 18.01
CA GLY A 145 18.49 25.73 18.45
C GLY A 145 18.55 24.68 17.34
N TYR A 146 18.97 23.47 17.68
CA TYR A 146 19.06 22.34 16.74
C TYR A 146 18.26 21.15 17.26
N ASP A 147 17.70 20.36 16.36
CA ASP A 147 17.10 19.09 16.71
C ASP A 147 18.13 17.96 16.54
N LEU A 148 18.15 17.04 17.51
CA LEU A 148 18.92 15.80 17.42
C LEU A 148 18.02 14.70 16.88
N ILE A 149 18.47 13.99 15.84
CA ILE A 149 17.88 12.71 15.43
C ILE A 149 18.91 11.62 15.71
N LEU A 150 18.61 10.76 16.68
CA LEU A 150 19.43 9.60 16.99
C LEU A 150 18.83 8.36 16.32
N ILE A 151 19.52 7.87 15.29
CA ILE A 151 19.11 6.68 14.54
C ILE A 151 19.74 5.46 15.18
N SER A 152 18.95 4.42 15.49
CA SER A 152 19.47 3.09 15.79
C SER A 152 19.43 2.25 14.53
N GLY A 153 20.60 1.87 13.98
CA GLY A 153 20.72 1.13 12.73
C GLY A 153 20.93 -0.37 12.90
N GLY A 154 20.82 -1.10 11.80
CA GLY A 154 21.09 -2.54 11.77
C GLY A 154 22.58 -2.85 11.81
N LYS A 155 22.95 -4.00 12.39
CA LYS A 155 24.31 -4.55 12.26
C LYS A 155 24.67 -4.91 10.82
N THR A 156 23.69 -5.20 9.98
CA THR A 156 23.87 -5.42 8.54
C THR A 156 22.85 -4.61 7.78
N ASP A 157 23.17 -4.18 6.56
CA ASP A 157 22.21 -3.43 5.75
C ASP A 157 21.09 -4.33 5.17
N SER A 158 19.90 -4.26 5.76
CA SER A 158 18.74 -5.02 5.31
C SER A 158 18.30 -4.63 3.89
N LEU A 159 18.31 -3.34 3.54
CA LEU A 159 17.78 -2.88 2.26
C LEU A 159 18.69 -3.30 1.10
N SER A 160 20.02 -3.22 1.23
CA SER A 160 20.92 -3.77 0.21
C SER A 160 20.67 -5.26 -0.05
N LYS A 161 20.37 -6.04 1.00
CA LYS A 161 20.04 -7.47 0.86
C LYS A 161 18.71 -7.68 0.15
N LEU A 162 17.68 -6.92 0.51
CA LEU A 162 16.37 -6.98 -0.14
C LEU A 162 16.45 -6.59 -1.61
N LEU A 163 17.19 -5.55 -1.93
CA LEU A 163 17.42 -5.13 -3.31
C LEU A 163 18.21 -6.20 -4.09
N ALA A 164 19.16 -6.90 -3.46
CA ALA A 164 19.87 -8.01 -4.11
C ALA A 164 18.96 -9.22 -4.39
N LEU A 165 18.03 -9.51 -3.48
CA LEU A 165 16.98 -10.49 -3.75
C LEU A 165 16.03 -9.99 -4.85
N GLY A 166 15.74 -8.70 -4.86
CA GLY A 166 14.99 -8.04 -5.93
C GLY A 166 15.62 -8.25 -7.30
N ASP A 167 16.92 -7.96 -7.45
CA ASP A 167 17.66 -8.20 -8.69
C ASP A 167 17.63 -9.68 -9.08
N ARG A 168 17.81 -10.59 -8.11
CA ARG A 168 17.84 -12.05 -8.35
C ARG A 168 16.50 -12.60 -8.85
N PHE A 169 15.38 -12.10 -8.33
CA PHE A 169 14.04 -12.64 -8.62
C PHE A 169 13.22 -11.77 -9.56
N GLY A 170 13.78 -10.67 -10.08
CA GLY A 170 13.06 -9.70 -10.91
C GLY A 170 11.99 -8.94 -10.13
N ILE A 171 12.20 -8.71 -8.83
CA ILE A 171 11.26 -8.05 -7.93
C ILE A 171 11.69 -6.61 -7.65
N LYS A 172 10.75 -5.68 -7.83
CA LYS A 172 10.87 -4.27 -7.46
C LYS A 172 10.56 -4.09 -5.97
N VAL A 173 11.43 -3.43 -5.24
CA VAL A 173 11.31 -3.17 -3.80
C VAL A 173 10.96 -1.71 -3.56
N TYR A 174 9.94 -1.49 -2.73
CA TYR A 174 9.46 -0.19 -2.27
C TYR A 174 9.75 -0.04 -0.77
N PRO A 175 10.95 0.46 -0.38
CA PRO A 175 11.21 0.81 1.01
C PRO A 175 10.30 1.94 1.48
N SER A 176 9.92 1.90 2.75
CA SER A 176 9.06 2.93 3.34
C SER A 176 9.83 4.22 3.63
N LEU A 177 9.19 5.35 3.36
CA LEU A 177 9.63 6.65 3.86
C LEU A 177 9.50 6.70 5.39
N PRO A 178 10.33 7.50 6.10
CA PRO A 178 10.14 7.75 7.51
C PRO A 178 8.69 8.19 7.80
N PRO A 179 7.90 7.45 8.60
CA PRO A 179 6.59 7.87 9.06
C PRO A 179 6.71 9.09 9.98
N SER A 180 5.82 10.06 9.78
CA SER A 180 5.64 11.17 10.71
C SER A 180 5.21 10.69 12.10
N PRO A 181 5.61 11.40 13.17
CA PRO A 181 4.93 11.28 14.45
C PRO A 181 3.42 11.54 14.30
N ARG A 182 2.63 10.94 15.20
CA ARG A 182 1.18 11.10 15.25
C ARG A 182 0.81 12.21 16.22
N ASP A 183 -0.17 13.02 15.83
CA ASP A 183 -0.82 13.97 16.72
C ASP A 183 -1.60 13.16 17.78
N PRO A 184 -1.37 13.41 19.08
CA PRO A 184 -1.98 12.61 20.14
C PRO A 184 -3.49 12.84 20.31
N LYS A 185 -4.04 13.92 19.73
CA LYS A 185 -5.47 14.27 19.79
C LYS A 185 -6.23 13.74 18.59
N THR A 186 -5.67 13.89 17.39
CA THR A 186 -6.35 13.57 16.13
C THR A 186 -5.95 12.22 15.56
N PHE A 187 -4.83 11.65 16.02
CA PHE A 187 -4.17 10.47 15.46
C PHE A 187 -3.80 10.61 13.97
N GLN A 188 -3.79 11.83 13.43
CA GLN A 188 -3.28 12.17 12.10
C GLN A 188 -1.78 12.50 12.18
N ALA A 189 -1.14 12.72 11.03
CA ALA A 189 0.26 13.11 11.02
C ALA A 189 0.42 14.49 11.67
N ASP A 190 1.33 14.59 12.63
CA ASP A 190 1.57 15.84 13.36
C ASP A 190 2.44 16.79 12.54
N VAL A 191 1.85 17.91 12.14
CA VAL A 191 2.49 18.94 11.31
C VAL A 191 3.63 19.67 12.02
N GLN A 192 3.71 19.63 13.35
CA GLN A 192 4.79 20.28 14.11
C GLN A 192 6.17 19.63 13.88
N HIS A 193 6.18 18.44 13.27
CA HIS A 193 7.37 17.64 13.04
C HIS A 193 7.80 17.59 11.57
N ILE A 194 7.15 18.36 10.68
CA ILE A 194 7.49 18.41 9.24
C ILE A 194 8.97 18.77 9.04
N GLY A 195 9.52 19.73 9.79
CA GLY A 195 10.92 20.14 9.69
C GLY A 195 11.91 18.97 9.86
N PRO A 196 12.03 18.38 11.06
CA PRO A 196 12.93 17.25 11.29
C PRO A 196 12.61 16.02 10.42
N LEU A 197 11.33 15.77 10.10
CA LEU A 197 10.94 14.68 9.22
C LEU A 197 11.44 14.86 7.78
N THR A 198 11.32 16.06 7.23
CA THR A 198 11.83 16.36 5.88
C THR A 198 13.35 16.34 5.84
N ALA A 199 14.03 16.80 6.89
CA ALA A 199 15.48 16.67 7.02
C ALA A 199 15.91 15.19 7.01
N LEU A 200 15.32 14.34 7.86
CA LEU A 200 15.60 12.90 7.88
C LEU A 200 15.29 12.25 6.53
N THR A 201 14.12 12.52 5.96
CA THR A 201 13.74 11.99 4.64
C THR A 201 14.79 12.36 3.61
N ARG A 202 15.26 13.62 3.59
CA ARG A 202 16.29 14.09 2.65
C ARG A 202 17.61 13.35 2.82
N ARG A 203 18.06 13.13 4.07
CA ARG A 203 19.27 12.34 4.35
C ARG A 203 19.16 10.91 3.81
N VAL A 204 18.05 10.24 4.09
CA VAL A 204 17.83 8.84 3.67
C VAL A 204 17.74 8.76 2.14
N MET A 205 17.00 9.66 1.49
CA MET A 205 16.87 9.66 0.03
C MET A 205 18.20 9.97 -0.67
N ARG A 206 19.02 10.89 -0.15
CA ARG A 206 20.39 11.15 -0.66
C ARG A 206 21.30 9.92 -0.54
N ASP A 207 21.23 9.25 0.60
CA ASP A 207 21.97 8.03 0.82
C ASP A 207 21.54 6.94 -0.17
N TYR A 208 20.24 6.77 -0.42
CA TYR A 208 19.72 5.85 -1.43
C TYR A 208 20.18 6.24 -2.85
N ALA A 209 20.11 7.53 -3.19
CA ALA A 209 20.52 8.05 -4.50
C ALA A 209 21.98 7.71 -4.81
N LYS A 210 22.84 7.72 -3.78
CA LYS A 210 24.25 7.37 -3.93
C LYS A 210 24.48 5.86 -3.93
N ARG A 211 23.90 5.12 -2.98
CA ARG A 211 24.17 3.68 -2.80
C ARG A 211 23.50 2.80 -3.85
N PHE A 212 22.34 3.21 -4.34
CA PHE A 212 21.50 2.40 -5.23
C PHE A 212 21.31 3.06 -6.59
N LYS A 213 22.22 3.95 -6.99
CA LYS A 213 22.17 4.64 -8.28
C LYS A 213 22.03 3.64 -9.43
N GLY A 214 20.98 3.81 -10.23
CA GLY A 214 20.72 2.97 -11.40
C GLY A 214 20.31 1.52 -11.08
N ARG A 215 20.04 1.21 -9.81
CA ARG A 215 19.63 -0.15 -9.42
C ARG A 215 18.15 -0.35 -9.68
N GLU A 216 17.86 -1.18 -10.67
CA GLU A 216 16.50 -1.43 -11.12
C GLU A 216 15.57 -2.03 -10.06
N SER A 217 16.09 -2.82 -9.11
CA SER A 217 15.28 -3.39 -8.03
C SER A 217 14.74 -2.33 -7.06
N LEU A 218 15.26 -1.10 -7.06
CA LEU A 218 14.64 0.01 -6.33
C LEU A 218 13.47 0.54 -7.16
N GLY A 219 12.27 -0.01 -6.92
CA GLY A 219 11.08 0.26 -7.74
C GLY A 219 10.35 1.56 -7.39
N GLY A 220 10.63 2.13 -6.23
CA GLY A 220 9.93 3.29 -5.70
C GLY A 220 10.17 3.45 -4.21
N VAL A 221 9.39 4.31 -3.57
CA VAL A 221 9.33 4.46 -2.11
C VAL A 221 7.87 4.42 -1.65
N TYR A 222 7.63 3.95 -0.43
CA TYR A 222 6.30 3.80 0.13
C TYR A 222 6.01 4.84 1.21
N GLN A 223 5.03 5.70 0.94
CA GLN A 223 4.45 6.62 1.90
C GLN A 223 3.47 5.87 2.81
N THR A 224 3.84 5.75 4.09
CA THR A 224 3.30 4.73 5.00
C THR A 224 2.22 5.23 5.96
N TYR A 225 1.94 6.53 6.01
CA TYR A 225 0.95 7.05 6.94
C TYR A 225 -0.46 6.72 6.46
N GLU A 226 -1.20 5.82 7.12
CA GLU A 226 -2.54 5.48 6.64
C GLU A 226 -3.50 6.68 6.68
N LEU A 227 -4.25 6.86 5.59
CA LEU A 227 -5.20 7.96 5.41
C LEU A 227 -6.51 7.39 4.84
N ALA A 228 -7.65 7.85 5.36
CA ALA A 228 -8.96 7.55 4.77
C ALA A 228 -9.18 8.44 3.54
N LEU A 229 -9.39 7.87 2.35
CA LEU A 229 -9.86 8.61 1.19
C LEU A 229 -11.27 9.13 1.44
N ARG A 230 -11.47 10.43 1.20
CA ARG A 230 -12.74 11.14 1.33
C ARG A 230 -12.64 12.48 0.60
N ASP A 231 -13.75 13.22 0.51
CA ASP A 231 -13.69 14.60 0.08
C ASP A 231 -12.96 15.45 1.14
N TRP A 232 -11.92 16.16 0.69
CA TRP A 232 -11.18 17.11 1.52
C TRP A 232 -11.42 18.51 0.95
N PRO A 233 -12.48 19.21 1.37
CA PRO A 233 -12.79 20.55 0.84
C PRO A 233 -11.70 21.57 1.14
N GLU A 234 -10.97 21.38 2.25
CA GLU A 234 -9.84 22.23 2.65
C GLU A 234 -8.57 21.36 2.77
N PRO A 235 -7.98 20.89 1.66
CA PRO A 235 -6.90 19.91 1.69
C PRO A 235 -5.65 20.44 2.40
N ASP A 236 -5.39 21.74 2.32
CA ASP A 236 -4.28 22.41 3.00
C ASP A 236 -4.41 22.44 4.53
N ARG A 237 -5.60 22.13 5.08
CA ARG A 237 -5.81 21.99 6.53
C ARG A 237 -5.67 20.55 7.01
N VAL A 238 -5.54 19.57 6.11
CA VAL A 238 -5.38 18.16 6.47
C VAL A 238 -3.90 17.88 6.77
N GLY A 239 -3.58 17.63 8.05
CA GLY A 239 -2.21 17.46 8.51
C GLY A 239 -1.41 16.40 7.74
N THR A 240 -2.02 15.24 7.49
CA THR A 240 -1.39 14.16 6.72
C THR A 240 -1.11 14.56 5.26
N LEU A 241 -1.99 15.31 4.59
CA LEU A 241 -1.73 15.77 3.22
C LEU A 241 -0.57 16.77 3.17
N ARG A 242 -0.46 17.66 4.17
CA ARG A 242 0.67 18.59 4.29
C ARG A 242 2.00 17.84 4.47
N VAL A 243 2.00 16.80 5.31
CA VAL A 243 3.16 15.93 5.51
C VAL A 243 3.53 15.21 4.21
N TYR A 244 2.55 14.68 3.48
CA TYR A 244 2.78 14.04 2.18
C TYR A 244 3.41 14.98 1.19
N THR A 245 2.82 16.15 0.97
CA THR A 245 3.37 17.16 0.04
C THR A 245 4.80 17.53 0.41
N ALA A 246 5.10 17.69 1.70
CA ALA A 246 6.45 18.01 2.17
C ALA A 246 7.47 16.89 1.91
N GLN A 247 7.13 15.64 2.21
CA GLN A 247 8.03 14.49 1.96
C GLN A 247 8.16 14.18 0.46
N ASN A 248 7.06 14.24 -0.30
CA ASN A 248 7.07 13.96 -1.72
C ASN A 248 7.97 14.95 -2.46
N ARG A 249 7.93 16.25 -2.10
CA ARG A 249 8.86 17.26 -2.63
C ARG A 249 10.33 16.87 -2.39
N VAL A 250 10.65 16.33 -1.22
CA VAL A 250 12.01 15.85 -0.91
C VAL A 250 12.38 14.64 -1.77
N VAL A 251 11.48 13.66 -1.91
CA VAL A 251 11.72 12.49 -2.77
C VAL A 251 11.97 12.93 -4.21
N ARG A 252 11.16 13.84 -4.76
CA ARG A 252 11.38 14.35 -6.13
C ARG A 252 12.71 15.06 -6.32
N ALA A 253 13.17 15.78 -5.29
CA ALA A 253 14.44 16.50 -5.34
C ALA A 253 15.66 15.55 -5.25
N GLU A 254 15.60 14.53 -4.38
CA GLU A 254 16.77 13.70 -4.07
C GLU A 254 16.79 12.36 -4.84
N LEU A 255 15.63 11.88 -5.31
CA LEU A 255 15.43 10.67 -6.09
C LEU A 255 14.53 10.93 -7.31
N PRO A 256 14.98 11.75 -8.27
CA PRO A 256 14.17 12.08 -9.45
C PRO A 256 13.81 10.82 -10.25
N GLY A 257 12.56 10.74 -10.71
CA GLY A 257 12.04 9.60 -11.47
C GLY A 257 11.69 8.35 -10.65
N VAL A 258 11.98 8.32 -9.35
CA VAL A 258 11.59 7.20 -8.48
C VAL A 258 10.13 7.35 -8.06
N PRO A 259 9.25 6.36 -8.33
CA PRO A 259 7.83 6.44 -7.99
C PRO A 259 7.55 6.48 -6.48
N ILE A 260 6.54 7.23 -6.09
CA ILE A 260 6.01 7.31 -4.73
C ILE A 260 4.68 6.54 -4.68
N LEU A 261 4.65 5.48 -3.89
CA LEU A 261 3.47 4.66 -3.63
C LEU A 261 2.79 5.08 -2.32
N VAL A 262 1.47 5.13 -2.31
CA VAL A 262 0.64 5.24 -1.09
C VAL A 262 -0.50 4.23 -1.13
N SER A 263 -0.91 3.73 0.03
CA SER A 263 -2.05 2.79 0.15
C SER A 263 -3.07 3.29 1.18
N PRO A 264 -3.93 4.24 0.80
CA PRO A 264 -4.96 4.75 1.68
C PRO A 264 -6.10 3.73 1.84
N TYR A 265 -7.01 3.94 2.78
CA TYR A 265 -8.19 3.08 2.96
C TYR A 265 -9.49 3.83 2.69
N MET A 266 -10.58 3.08 2.56
CA MET A 266 -11.95 3.61 2.45
C MET A 266 -12.82 2.95 3.53
N ASP A 267 -13.91 3.61 3.92
CA ASP A 267 -14.90 3.05 4.85
C ASP A 267 -16.32 3.38 4.39
N ALA A 268 -17.01 2.39 3.84
CA ALA A 268 -18.31 2.58 3.23
C ALA A 268 -19.48 2.27 4.19
N ARG A 269 -19.21 1.96 5.46
CA ARG A 269 -20.22 1.49 6.40
C ARG A 269 -21.22 2.60 6.74
N LYS A 270 -22.51 2.37 6.51
CA LYS A 270 -23.57 3.36 6.78
C LYS A 270 -23.78 3.68 8.26
N LYS A 271 -23.34 2.80 9.17
CA LYS A 271 -23.48 2.98 10.62
C LYS A 271 -22.53 4.02 11.22
N LEU A 272 -21.55 4.51 10.46
CA LEU A 272 -20.61 5.52 10.93
C LEU A 272 -21.24 6.91 10.81
N SER A 273 -20.75 7.85 11.63
CA SER A 273 -21.17 9.26 11.54
C SER A 273 -20.81 9.90 10.19
N TYR A 274 -19.77 9.38 9.53
CA TYR A 274 -19.38 9.78 8.20
C TYR A 274 -18.77 8.59 7.45
N SER A 275 -19.24 8.38 6.23
CA SER A 275 -18.69 7.43 5.26
C SER A 275 -18.76 8.09 3.88
N PRO A 276 -17.64 8.18 3.13
CA PRO A 276 -17.61 8.87 1.86
C PRO A 276 -18.34 8.07 0.78
N THR A 277 -19.03 8.77 -0.10
CA THR A 277 -19.56 8.21 -1.36
C THR A 277 -18.43 7.92 -2.36
N PRO A 278 -18.66 7.12 -3.41
CA PRO A 278 -17.69 6.94 -4.49
C PRO A 278 -17.22 8.26 -5.12
N ALA A 279 -18.12 9.23 -5.30
CA ALA A 279 -17.76 10.56 -5.83
C ALA A 279 -16.84 11.34 -4.88
N GLN A 280 -17.11 11.31 -3.57
CA GLN A 280 -16.23 11.95 -2.58
C GLN A 280 -14.85 11.28 -2.50
N VAL A 281 -14.79 9.95 -2.63
CA VAL A 281 -13.51 9.24 -2.74
C VAL A 281 -12.76 9.61 -4.01
N ALA A 282 -13.45 9.79 -5.14
CA ALA A 282 -12.84 10.23 -6.40
C ALA A 282 -12.21 11.63 -6.26
N GLU A 283 -12.88 12.57 -5.58
CA GLU A 283 -12.30 13.88 -5.30
C GLU A 283 -11.09 13.79 -4.35
N GLY A 284 -11.17 12.95 -3.32
CA GLY A 284 -10.03 12.63 -2.47
C GLY A 284 -8.84 12.04 -3.26
N PHE A 285 -9.11 11.15 -4.21
CA PHE A 285 -8.07 10.58 -5.08
C PHE A 285 -7.33 11.67 -5.87
N LYS A 286 -8.06 12.64 -6.44
CA LYS A 286 -7.47 13.79 -7.15
C LYS A 286 -6.59 14.65 -6.26
N VAL A 287 -7.07 14.98 -5.06
CA VAL A 287 -6.29 15.73 -4.07
C VAL A 287 -5.00 15.00 -3.72
N LEU A 288 -5.09 13.68 -3.48
CA LEU A 288 -3.93 12.86 -3.12
C LEU A 288 -2.90 12.80 -4.26
N ALA A 289 -3.33 12.63 -5.51
CA ALA A 289 -2.45 12.66 -6.67
C ALA A 289 -1.70 13.99 -6.78
N LYS A 290 -2.39 15.11 -6.54
CA LYS A 290 -1.82 16.48 -6.56
C LYS A 290 -0.80 16.75 -5.44
N THR A 291 -0.65 15.87 -4.45
CA THR A 291 0.48 15.91 -3.51
C THR A 291 1.82 15.46 -4.13
N GLY A 292 1.82 14.98 -5.38
CA GLY A 292 2.99 14.49 -6.10
C GLY A 292 3.23 12.99 -5.96
N VAL A 293 2.20 12.21 -5.59
CA VAL A 293 2.22 10.75 -5.56
C VAL A 293 2.07 10.19 -6.99
N ASP A 294 2.84 9.16 -7.33
CA ASP A 294 2.76 8.49 -8.64
C ASP A 294 1.81 7.30 -8.65
N ILE A 295 1.64 6.63 -7.51
CA ILE A 295 0.87 5.39 -7.40
C ILE A 295 -0.01 5.44 -6.16
N ILE A 296 -1.33 5.36 -6.36
CA ILE A 296 -2.30 5.24 -5.30
C ILE A 296 -2.90 3.83 -5.36
N ALA A 297 -2.72 3.07 -4.28
CA ALA A 297 -3.19 1.70 -4.14
C ALA A 297 -4.20 1.55 -3.00
N PRO A 298 -5.45 2.00 -3.15
CA PRO A 298 -6.44 1.97 -2.08
C PRO A 298 -6.68 0.54 -1.59
N GLN A 299 -6.79 0.39 -0.27
CA GLN A 299 -7.21 -0.85 0.39
C GLN A 299 -8.66 -1.14 -0.01
N ASP A 300 -8.95 -2.37 -0.43
CA ASP A 300 -10.29 -2.79 -0.79
C ASP A 300 -11.27 -2.83 0.40
N GLY A 301 -10.73 -2.81 1.63
CA GLY A 301 -11.43 -2.69 2.91
C GLY A 301 -12.21 -3.94 3.31
N ARG A 302 -12.07 -5.04 2.57
CA ARG A 302 -12.88 -6.23 2.81
C ARG A 302 -12.40 -7.03 4.01
N GLY A 303 -11.10 -7.13 4.22
CA GLY A 303 -10.51 -7.82 5.37
C GLY A 303 -10.77 -7.12 6.70
N THR A 304 -11.07 -5.83 6.68
CA THR A 304 -11.54 -5.08 7.87
C THR A 304 -13.07 -4.92 7.94
N GLY A 305 -13.80 -5.37 6.91
CA GLY A 305 -15.25 -5.24 6.80
C GLY A 305 -15.75 -3.81 6.55
N LYS A 306 -14.84 -2.89 6.18
CA LYS A 306 -15.12 -1.50 5.82
C LYS A 306 -15.86 -1.37 4.48
N LEU A 307 -15.69 -2.33 3.57
CA LEU A 307 -16.41 -2.41 2.31
C LEU A 307 -16.97 -3.82 2.07
N GLY A 308 -18.04 -3.87 1.27
CA GLY A 308 -18.68 -5.10 0.81
C GLY A 308 -18.31 -5.44 -0.64
N LEU A 309 -18.26 -6.74 -0.93
CA LEU A 309 -18.09 -7.27 -2.28
C LEU A 309 -19.41 -7.78 -2.82
N PHE A 310 -20.03 -6.98 -3.68
CA PHE A 310 -21.31 -7.29 -4.28
C PHE A 310 -21.49 -6.52 -5.58
N TRP A 311 -22.33 -7.05 -6.47
CA TRP A 311 -22.75 -6.37 -7.69
C TRP A 311 -23.94 -5.43 -7.43
N PRO A 312 -24.18 -4.43 -8.29
CA PRO A 312 -25.30 -3.49 -8.10
C PRO A 312 -26.67 -4.18 -7.97
N ASN A 313 -26.90 -5.29 -8.65
CA ASN A 313 -28.14 -6.08 -8.55
C ASN A 313 -28.23 -6.96 -7.29
N TRP A 314 -27.24 -6.91 -6.39
CA TRP A 314 -27.19 -7.70 -5.15
C TRP A 314 -27.43 -6.87 -3.89
N THR A 315 -27.81 -5.61 -4.03
CA THR A 315 -27.99 -4.66 -2.91
C THR A 315 -28.90 -5.20 -1.81
N ASP A 316 -29.97 -5.91 -2.16
CA ASP A 316 -30.92 -6.46 -1.18
C ASP A 316 -30.56 -7.87 -0.69
N ARG A 317 -29.46 -8.44 -1.16
CA ARG A 317 -28.97 -9.72 -0.64
C ARG A 317 -28.38 -9.56 0.75
N PRO A 318 -28.48 -10.59 1.61
CA PRO A 318 -27.75 -10.62 2.87
C PRO A 318 -26.25 -10.42 2.66
N VAL A 319 -25.61 -9.73 3.60
CA VAL A 319 -24.16 -9.64 3.64
C VAL A 319 -23.53 -11.03 3.83
N ASP A 320 -22.34 -11.23 3.28
CA ASP A 320 -21.48 -12.39 3.55
C ASP A 320 -21.43 -12.68 5.06
N SER A 321 -21.58 -13.96 5.44
CA SER A 321 -21.58 -14.39 6.84
C SER A 321 -20.35 -13.95 7.62
N ARG A 322 -19.20 -13.85 6.94
CA ARG A 322 -17.92 -13.35 7.50
C ARG A 322 -17.96 -11.86 7.84
N LEU A 323 -18.92 -11.09 7.30
CA LEU A 323 -19.12 -9.67 7.58
C LEU A 323 -20.16 -9.42 8.68
N LYS A 324 -21.05 -10.39 8.98
CA LYS A 324 -22.10 -10.23 10.01
C LYS A 324 -21.57 -9.74 11.36
N PRO A 325 -20.40 -10.19 11.87
CA PRO A 325 -19.85 -9.68 13.12
C PRO A 325 -19.46 -8.18 13.09
N ILE A 326 -19.29 -7.61 11.90
CA ILE A 326 -18.88 -6.22 11.71
C ILE A 326 -20.06 -5.31 11.41
N VAL A 327 -21.00 -5.74 10.57
CA VAL A 327 -22.12 -4.90 10.08
C VAL A 327 -23.51 -5.39 10.48
N GLY A 328 -23.60 -6.48 11.23
CA GLY A 328 -24.85 -7.11 11.65
C GLY A 328 -25.43 -8.06 10.60
N ASP A 329 -26.49 -8.79 10.97
CA ASP A 329 -27.27 -9.60 10.04
C ASP A 329 -28.21 -8.69 9.24
N THR A 330 -27.77 -8.27 8.07
CA THR A 330 -28.44 -7.24 7.27
C THR A 330 -28.13 -7.42 5.78
N THR A 331 -28.65 -6.54 4.93
CA THR A 331 -28.39 -6.54 3.47
C THR A 331 -27.23 -5.63 3.09
N TYR A 332 -26.63 -5.83 1.92
CA TYR A 332 -25.56 -4.94 1.43
C TYR A 332 -25.97 -3.47 1.36
N ALA A 333 -27.19 -3.17 0.88
CA ALA A 333 -27.75 -1.82 0.83
C ALA A 333 -27.89 -1.16 2.19
N LYS A 334 -28.19 -1.93 3.24
CA LYS A 334 -28.30 -1.41 4.61
C LYS A 334 -26.93 -1.25 5.25
N ALA A 335 -25.98 -2.13 4.96
CA ALA A 335 -24.63 -2.10 5.54
C ALA A 335 -23.73 -1.02 4.93
N TYR A 336 -23.77 -0.83 3.61
CA TYR A 336 -22.78 -0.05 2.87
C TYR A 336 -23.39 1.01 1.95
N ILE A 337 -22.66 2.11 1.74
CA ILE A 337 -23.00 3.16 0.78
C ILE A 337 -22.90 2.65 -0.66
N ALA A 338 -21.83 1.94 -0.97
CA ALA A 338 -21.58 1.34 -2.27
C ALA A 338 -20.68 0.10 -2.13
N ALA A 339 -20.64 -0.72 -3.17
CA ALA A 339 -19.70 -1.84 -3.27
C ALA A 339 -18.28 -1.36 -3.58
N THR A 340 -17.28 -2.18 -3.26
CA THR A 340 -15.86 -1.96 -3.63
C THR A 340 -15.68 -1.59 -5.10
N ARG A 341 -16.41 -2.26 -6.00
CA ARG A 341 -16.42 -1.97 -7.44
C ARG A 341 -16.76 -0.52 -7.77
N GLY A 342 -17.76 0.05 -7.09
CA GLY A 342 -18.20 1.43 -7.32
C GLY A 342 -17.12 2.46 -6.97
N TYR A 343 -16.37 2.22 -5.89
CA TYR A 343 -15.27 3.09 -5.49
C TYR A 343 -14.10 3.04 -6.48
N PHE A 344 -13.66 1.84 -6.90
CA PHE A 344 -12.61 1.71 -7.91
C PHE A 344 -13.03 2.28 -9.27
N GLY A 345 -14.30 2.12 -9.66
CA GLY A 345 -14.85 2.75 -10.85
C GLY A 345 -14.76 4.26 -10.81
N ALA A 346 -15.18 4.89 -9.72
CA ALA A 346 -15.11 6.34 -9.55
C ALA A 346 -13.67 6.87 -9.57
N MET A 347 -12.73 6.16 -8.93
CA MET A 347 -11.30 6.53 -8.95
C MET A 347 -10.67 6.34 -10.33
N SER A 348 -11.09 5.34 -11.12
CA SER A 348 -10.60 5.18 -12.50
C SER A 348 -11.00 6.36 -13.37
N VAL A 349 -12.25 6.85 -13.24
CA VAL A 349 -12.70 8.05 -13.95
C VAL A 349 -11.87 9.27 -13.51
N ALA A 350 -11.67 9.45 -12.20
CA ALA A 350 -10.83 10.54 -11.68
C ALA A 350 -9.38 10.49 -12.18
N ARG A 351 -8.79 9.30 -12.30
CA ARG A 351 -7.46 9.11 -12.91
C ARG A 351 -7.43 9.60 -14.34
N ASP A 352 -8.43 9.25 -15.14
CA ASP A 352 -8.50 9.64 -16.55
C ASP A 352 -8.74 11.16 -16.71
N GLU A 353 -9.43 11.78 -15.77
CA GLU A 353 -9.57 13.24 -15.69
C GLU A 353 -8.24 13.92 -15.35
N LEU A 354 -7.50 13.42 -14.35
CA LEU A 354 -6.17 13.93 -13.98
C LEU A 354 -5.18 13.82 -15.14
N ALA A 355 -5.21 12.73 -15.91
CA ALA A 355 -4.36 12.57 -17.08
C ALA A 355 -4.61 13.67 -18.12
N LYS A 356 -5.86 14.11 -18.30
CA LYS A 356 -6.21 15.26 -19.17
C LYS A 356 -5.74 16.60 -18.59
N GLU A 357 -5.62 16.70 -17.25
CA GLU A 357 -5.02 17.84 -16.55
C GLU A 357 -3.48 17.81 -16.54
N GLY A 358 -2.85 16.80 -17.14
CA GLY A 358 -1.38 16.63 -17.14
C GLY A 358 -0.82 16.07 -15.83
N VAL A 359 -1.66 15.52 -14.95
CA VAL A 359 -1.26 14.82 -13.73
C VAL A 359 -1.30 13.32 -13.99
N ASP A 360 -0.13 12.72 -14.17
CA ASP A 360 0.01 11.27 -14.32
C ASP A 360 0.02 10.58 -12.95
N VAL A 361 -0.89 9.63 -12.76
CA VAL A 361 -1.00 8.82 -11.54
C VAL A 361 -1.56 7.44 -11.88
N GLN A 362 -0.99 6.41 -11.27
CA GLN A 362 -1.50 5.05 -11.39
C GLN A 362 -2.52 4.75 -10.30
N LEU A 363 -3.60 4.09 -10.69
CA LEU A 363 -4.55 3.47 -9.77
C LEU A 363 -4.25 1.97 -9.68
N TRP A 364 -3.80 1.54 -8.51
CA TRP A 364 -3.63 0.13 -8.16
C TRP A 364 -4.72 -0.31 -7.17
N ALA A 365 -4.91 -1.61 -6.96
CA ALA A 365 -5.74 -2.13 -5.87
C ALA A 365 -4.89 -2.84 -4.83
N ASN A 366 -5.07 -2.52 -3.55
CA ASN A 366 -4.53 -3.32 -2.44
C ASN A 366 -5.64 -4.22 -1.88
N LEU A 367 -5.58 -5.52 -2.20
CA LEU A 367 -6.55 -6.49 -1.72
C LEU A 367 -6.12 -7.06 -0.37
N GLU A 368 -6.99 -6.94 0.64
CA GLU A 368 -6.72 -7.50 1.97
C GLU A 368 -6.85 -9.03 1.94
N ALA A 369 -5.77 -9.76 2.22
CA ALA A 369 -5.73 -11.22 2.20
C ALA A 369 -6.11 -11.84 3.56
N PHE A 370 -6.97 -11.17 4.32
CA PHE A 370 -7.40 -11.58 5.65
C PHE A 370 -8.88 -11.30 5.84
N GLN A 371 -9.48 -11.87 6.89
CA GLN A 371 -10.87 -11.62 7.24
C GLN A 371 -10.99 -10.89 8.59
N PRO A 372 -12.11 -10.19 8.85
CA PRO A 372 -12.19 -9.27 9.98
C PRO A 372 -12.30 -9.95 11.35
N THR A 373 -12.57 -11.26 11.36
CA THR A 373 -12.66 -12.09 12.57
C THR A 373 -11.50 -13.07 12.65
N PRO A 374 -11.12 -13.56 13.85
CA PRO A 374 -9.98 -14.45 14.03
C PRO A 374 -10.26 -15.92 13.64
N VAL A 375 -11.32 -16.19 12.89
CA VAL A 375 -11.62 -17.55 12.42
C VAL A 375 -10.50 -18.01 11.49
N GLY A 376 -9.92 -19.18 11.75
CA GLY A 376 -8.71 -19.63 11.05
C GLY A 376 -7.55 -18.65 11.24
N ARG A 377 -7.32 -18.24 12.50
CA ARG A 377 -6.35 -17.23 12.94
C ARG A 377 -5.05 -17.30 12.16
N CYS A 378 -4.61 -16.12 11.72
CA CYS A 378 -3.48 -16.00 10.82
C CYS A 378 -2.75 -14.67 11.02
N GLY A 379 -1.41 -14.70 10.90
CA GLY A 379 -0.54 -13.56 11.16
C GLY A 379 -0.37 -13.28 12.66
N ASP A 380 0.51 -12.32 12.96
CA ASP A 380 0.84 -11.93 14.34
C ASP A 380 -0.24 -11.04 15.00
N GLN A 381 -1.30 -10.71 14.26
CA GLN A 381 -2.42 -9.92 14.75
C GLN A 381 -3.58 -10.81 15.17
N ASP A 382 -3.80 -10.92 16.48
CA ASP A 382 -4.78 -11.80 17.14
C ASP A 382 -6.25 -11.57 16.71
N ALA A 383 -6.53 -10.51 15.96
CA ALA A 383 -7.87 -10.12 15.53
C ALA A 383 -8.23 -10.59 14.11
N ARG A 384 -7.30 -11.16 13.33
CA ARG A 384 -7.51 -11.45 11.90
C ARG A 384 -7.43 -12.94 11.58
N GLY A 385 -8.28 -13.36 10.65
CA GLY A 385 -8.39 -14.73 10.19
C GLY A 385 -7.83 -14.90 8.77
N ASN A 386 -7.60 -16.16 8.38
CA ASN A 386 -7.25 -16.51 7.02
C ASN A 386 -8.42 -16.33 6.05
N ILE A 387 -8.11 -16.31 4.75
CA ILE A 387 -9.10 -16.39 3.67
C ILE A 387 -8.76 -17.55 2.74
N ASP A 388 -9.63 -17.77 1.76
CA ASP A 388 -9.47 -18.76 0.71
C ASP A 388 -9.30 -18.07 -0.65
N LYS A 389 -8.84 -18.84 -1.65
CA LYS A 389 -8.66 -18.32 -3.01
C LYS A 389 -9.96 -17.80 -3.66
N PRO A 390 -11.11 -18.48 -3.60
CA PRO A 390 -12.35 -17.95 -4.16
C PRO A 390 -12.70 -16.55 -3.66
N ARG A 391 -12.48 -16.29 -2.36
CA ARG A 391 -12.66 -14.96 -1.77
C ARG A 391 -11.77 -13.91 -2.41
N LEU A 392 -10.54 -14.26 -2.74
CA LEU A 392 -9.57 -13.37 -3.38
C LEU A 392 -9.88 -13.15 -4.87
N ASP A 393 -10.33 -14.19 -5.56
CA ASP A 393 -10.78 -14.11 -6.96
C ASP A 393 -11.97 -13.13 -7.10
N THR A 394 -12.94 -13.16 -6.17
CA THR A 394 -14.03 -12.16 -6.13
C THR A 394 -13.50 -10.72 -5.97
N GLN A 395 -12.44 -10.51 -5.17
CA GLN A 395 -11.80 -9.20 -5.03
C GLN A 395 -11.18 -8.74 -6.35
N VAL A 396 -10.49 -9.65 -7.06
CA VAL A 396 -9.92 -9.39 -8.39
C VAL A 396 -11.02 -9.09 -9.40
N THR A 397 -12.12 -9.83 -9.43
CA THR A 397 -13.26 -9.58 -10.32
C THR A 397 -13.86 -8.18 -10.13
N LEU A 398 -14.01 -7.73 -8.88
CA LEU A 398 -14.68 -6.46 -8.58
C LEU A 398 -13.78 -5.22 -8.72
N ALA A 399 -12.47 -5.34 -8.46
CA ALA A 399 -11.53 -4.22 -8.57
C ALA A 399 -10.75 -4.20 -9.90
N GLY A 400 -10.49 -5.38 -10.48
CA GLY A 400 -9.61 -5.58 -11.64
C GLY A 400 -9.88 -4.72 -12.88
N PRO A 401 -11.14 -4.41 -13.26
CA PRO A 401 -11.41 -3.65 -14.49
C PRO A 401 -10.91 -2.21 -14.48
N TYR A 402 -10.53 -1.69 -13.31
CA TYR A 402 -10.32 -0.27 -13.07
C TYR A 402 -8.86 0.08 -12.77
N VAL A 403 -8.03 -0.94 -12.52
CA VAL A 403 -6.69 -0.76 -11.95
C VAL A 403 -5.63 -1.30 -12.87
N SER A 404 -4.45 -0.67 -12.89
CA SER A 404 -3.32 -1.12 -13.70
C SER A 404 -2.49 -2.21 -13.02
N LYS A 405 -2.63 -2.36 -11.69
CA LYS A 405 -1.95 -3.40 -10.91
C LYS A 405 -2.77 -3.78 -9.69
N ILE A 406 -2.64 -5.04 -9.29
CA ILE A 406 -3.23 -5.58 -8.06
C ILE A 406 -2.10 -6.05 -7.15
N ILE A 407 -2.04 -5.49 -5.95
CA ILE A 407 -1.15 -5.85 -4.85
C ILE A 407 -1.99 -6.34 -3.66
N SER A 408 -1.35 -6.92 -2.64
CA SER A 408 -2.08 -7.48 -1.50
C SER A 408 -1.34 -7.41 -0.18
N TYR A 409 -2.06 -7.01 0.86
CA TYR A 409 -1.62 -7.04 2.24
C TYR A 409 -1.99 -8.38 2.91
N MET A 410 -1.04 -9.16 3.43
CA MET A 410 0.40 -9.07 3.26
C MET A 410 1.01 -10.47 3.22
N TRP A 411 2.11 -10.66 2.49
CA TRP A 411 2.75 -11.97 2.32
C TRP A 411 3.14 -12.59 3.66
N SER A 412 3.80 -11.79 4.51
CA SER A 412 4.18 -12.19 5.87
C SER A 412 2.91 -12.46 6.70
N GLY A 413 2.66 -13.71 7.08
CA GLY A 413 1.48 -14.08 7.84
C GLY A 413 0.35 -14.60 6.96
N PHE A 414 -0.32 -13.75 6.18
CA PHE A 414 -1.59 -14.11 5.52
C PHE A 414 -1.49 -15.07 4.34
N TYR A 415 -0.36 -15.07 3.63
CA TYR A 415 -0.15 -15.99 2.51
C TYR A 415 0.48 -17.32 2.93
N THR A 416 1.07 -17.37 4.12
CA THR A 416 1.91 -18.49 4.58
C THR A 416 1.29 -19.28 5.74
N CYS A 417 0.17 -18.83 6.31
CA CYS A 417 -0.56 -19.52 7.36
C CYS A 417 -1.67 -20.43 6.80
N GLY A 418 -2.27 -21.24 7.67
CA GLY A 418 -3.39 -22.12 7.31
C GLY A 418 -2.92 -23.43 6.67
N SER A 419 -3.86 -24.35 6.48
CA SER A 419 -3.59 -25.66 5.90
C SER A 419 -4.70 -26.06 4.90
N PRO A 420 -4.43 -26.03 3.58
CA PRO A 420 -3.21 -25.51 2.94
C PRO A 420 -3.12 -23.97 3.04
N PRO A 421 -1.90 -23.39 3.01
CA PRO A 421 -1.75 -21.95 3.03
C PRO A 421 -2.28 -21.29 1.75
N LEU A 422 -2.70 -20.02 1.84
CA LEU A 422 -3.29 -19.30 0.70
C LEU A 422 -2.35 -19.25 -0.51
N SER A 423 -1.04 -19.09 -0.29
CA SER A 423 -0.04 -19.18 -1.37
C SER A 423 -0.06 -20.52 -2.11
N LYS A 424 -0.27 -21.64 -1.38
CA LYS A 424 -0.42 -22.96 -1.98
C LYS A 424 -1.75 -23.09 -2.71
N GLN A 425 -2.85 -22.59 -2.14
CA GLN A 425 -4.15 -22.57 -2.84
C GLN A 425 -4.07 -21.82 -4.17
N ILE A 426 -3.37 -20.67 -4.19
CA ILE A 426 -3.12 -19.90 -5.41
C ILE A 426 -2.28 -20.69 -6.41
N ALA A 427 -1.18 -21.31 -5.95
CA ALA A 427 -0.31 -22.08 -6.83
C ALA A 427 -1.01 -23.33 -7.41
N ASP A 428 -1.86 -24.01 -6.63
CA ASP A 428 -2.56 -25.22 -7.05
C ASP A 428 -3.75 -24.92 -7.99
N ASP A 429 -4.27 -23.68 -8.01
CA ASP A 429 -5.47 -23.28 -8.75
C ASP A 429 -5.24 -21.99 -9.56
N TRP A 430 -4.00 -21.76 -9.98
CA TRP A 430 -3.55 -20.49 -10.58
C TRP A 430 -4.23 -20.16 -11.91
N ASP A 431 -4.65 -21.18 -12.65
CA ASP A 431 -5.22 -21.13 -14.00
C ASP A 431 -6.75 -21.12 -14.01
N ARG A 432 -7.42 -21.03 -12.85
CA ARG A 432 -8.87 -20.84 -12.81
C ARG A 432 -9.25 -19.53 -13.52
N PRO A 433 -10.29 -19.52 -14.38
CA PRO A 433 -10.75 -18.31 -15.03
C PRO A 433 -11.22 -17.26 -14.01
N ILE A 434 -10.84 -16.01 -14.22
CA ILE A 434 -11.29 -14.87 -13.42
C ILE A 434 -11.81 -13.79 -14.39
N PRO A 435 -13.11 -13.79 -14.74
CA PRO A 435 -13.71 -12.70 -15.49
C PRO A 435 -13.76 -11.45 -14.60
N ILE A 436 -13.47 -10.29 -15.16
CA ILE A 436 -13.48 -9.00 -14.43
C ILE A 436 -14.50 -8.01 -15.01
N ALA A 437 -14.77 -8.08 -16.31
CA ALA A 437 -15.74 -7.21 -16.97
C ALA A 437 -16.46 -7.93 -18.11
N ALA A 438 -17.68 -7.47 -18.39
CA ALA A 438 -18.43 -7.78 -19.60
C ALA A 438 -18.93 -6.48 -20.22
N SER A 439 -18.81 -6.37 -21.54
CA SER A 439 -19.23 -5.19 -22.30
C SER A 439 -19.81 -5.60 -23.65
N ARG A 440 -20.95 -5.01 -24.03
CA ARG A 440 -21.51 -5.19 -25.37
C ARG A 440 -20.54 -4.67 -26.42
N GLN A 441 -20.28 -5.48 -27.43
CA GLN A 441 -19.42 -5.11 -28.54
C GLN A 441 -19.83 -5.84 -29.82
N SER A 442 -19.86 -5.13 -30.93
CA SER A 442 -20.11 -5.71 -32.25
C SER A 442 -18.79 -6.13 -32.91
N ARG A 443 -18.77 -7.27 -33.61
CA ARG A 443 -17.65 -7.73 -34.44
C ARG A 443 -18.21 -8.24 -35.78
N GLN A 444 -17.64 -7.74 -36.88
CA GLN A 444 -17.98 -8.17 -38.25
C GLN A 444 -19.49 -8.30 -38.50
N LEU A 445 -20.25 -7.23 -38.19
CA LEU A 445 -21.71 -7.13 -38.33
C LEU A 445 -22.56 -7.98 -37.37
N ARG A 446 -21.94 -8.75 -36.45
CA ARG A 446 -22.65 -9.46 -35.39
C ARG A 446 -22.50 -8.73 -34.07
N ASP A 447 -23.61 -8.61 -33.37
CA ASP A 447 -23.60 -8.18 -31.98
C ASP A 447 -23.15 -9.30 -31.05
N GLY A 448 -22.54 -8.91 -29.94
CA GLY A 448 -22.09 -9.86 -28.94
C GLY A 448 -21.67 -9.20 -27.65
N LEU A 449 -21.06 -10.03 -26.81
CA LEU A 449 -20.56 -9.68 -25.50
C LEU A 449 -19.06 -9.96 -25.47
N GLN A 450 -18.26 -8.93 -25.23
CA GLN A 450 -16.86 -9.08 -24.90
C GLN A 450 -16.72 -9.29 -23.40
N ILE A 451 -15.94 -10.28 -23.01
CA ILE A 451 -15.60 -10.61 -21.63
C ILE A 451 -14.09 -10.41 -21.49
N THR A 452 -13.71 -9.62 -20.50
CA THR A 452 -12.32 -9.36 -20.14
C THR A 452 -12.01 -10.04 -18.82
N GLY A 453 -10.81 -10.60 -18.67
CA GLY A 453 -10.43 -11.37 -17.50
C GLY A 453 -9.09 -12.04 -17.63
N TYR A 454 -8.87 -13.09 -16.84
CA TYR A 454 -7.65 -13.90 -16.82
C TYR A 454 -8.02 -15.37 -17.00
N HIS A 455 -7.15 -16.13 -17.67
CA HIS A 455 -7.31 -17.56 -17.93
C HIS A 455 -8.64 -17.92 -18.61
N LEU A 456 -9.05 -17.10 -19.58
CA LEU A 456 -10.28 -17.16 -20.38
C LEU A 456 -10.18 -18.02 -21.64
N GLY A 457 -8.98 -18.33 -22.14
CA GLY A 457 -8.73 -18.93 -23.46
C GLY A 457 -9.76 -19.97 -23.93
N ASP A 458 -9.54 -21.24 -23.59
CA ASP A 458 -10.43 -22.36 -23.96
C ASP A 458 -11.69 -22.46 -23.07
N ALA A 459 -12.08 -21.37 -22.41
CA ALA A 459 -13.17 -21.41 -21.44
C ALA A 459 -14.54 -21.48 -22.11
N VAL A 460 -15.50 -22.12 -21.45
CA VAL A 460 -16.93 -22.10 -21.79
C VAL A 460 -17.58 -20.91 -21.10
N VAL A 461 -18.28 -20.08 -21.87
CA VAL A 461 -19.08 -18.96 -21.39
C VAL A 461 -20.53 -19.42 -21.23
N SER A 462 -21.07 -19.33 -20.01
CA SER A 462 -22.49 -19.56 -19.74
C SER A 462 -23.17 -18.24 -19.39
N MET A 463 -24.20 -17.86 -20.15
CA MET A 463 -24.97 -16.64 -19.93
C MET A 463 -26.37 -16.97 -19.43
N SER A 464 -26.82 -16.28 -18.39
CA SER A 464 -28.19 -16.36 -17.89
C SER A 464 -28.75 -14.97 -17.58
N TRP A 465 -30.07 -14.85 -17.65
CA TRP A 465 -30.82 -13.66 -17.25
C TRP A 465 -32.23 -14.07 -16.85
N ASP A 466 -32.98 -13.17 -16.24
CA ASP A 466 -34.34 -13.46 -15.79
C ASP A 466 -35.21 -13.99 -16.94
N LYS A 467 -35.96 -15.06 -16.66
CA LYS A 467 -36.86 -15.77 -17.60
C LYS A 467 -36.16 -16.63 -18.66
N LEU A 468 -34.83 -16.68 -18.70
CA LEU A 468 -34.13 -17.68 -19.49
C LEU A 468 -34.20 -19.04 -18.75
N LYS A 469 -34.86 -20.04 -19.36
CA LYS A 469 -35.06 -21.36 -18.72
C LYS A 469 -33.75 -22.09 -18.44
N GLU A 470 -32.81 -22.04 -19.38
CA GLU A 470 -31.52 -22.72 -19.30
C GLU A 470 -30.39 -21.76 -19.71
N PRO A 471 -29.25 -21.73 -18.99
CA PRO A 471 -28.12 -20.90 -19.37
C PRO A 471 -27.65 -21.17 -20.80
N ARG A 472 -27.46 -20.11 -21.58
CA ARG A 472 -26.88 -20.19 -22.92
C ARG A 472 -25.38 -20.45 -22.80
N LYS A 473 -24.95 -21.63 -23.21
CA LYS A 473 -23.53 -22.02 -23.20
C LYS A 473 -22.90 -21.77 -24.57
N ILE A 474 -21.73 -21.15 -24.58
CA ILE A 474 -20.97 -20.81 -25.77
C ILE A 474 -19.50 -21.15 -25.54
N GLU A 475 -18.91 -21.84 -26.51
CA GLU A 475 -17.46 -22.02 -26.60
C GLU A 475 -16.90 -20.96 -27.55
N PRO A 476 -16.13 -19.97 -27.05
CA PRO A 476 -15.54 -18.91 -27.88
C PRO A 476 -14.68 -19.47 -29.00
N ALA A 477 -13.99 -20.59 -28.80
CA ALA A 477 -13.19 -21.26 -29.82
C ALA A 477 -14.01 -21.73 -31.04
N LYS A 478 -15.32 -21.98 -30.88
CA LYS A 478 -16.19 -22.48 -31.96
C LYS A 478 -16.90 -21.36 -32.73
N VAL A 479 -17.39 -20.35 -32.02
CA VAL A 479 -18.31 -19.34 -32.59
C VAL A 479 -17.99 -17.91 -32.19
N GLY A 480 -16.95 -17.70 -31.39
CA GLY A 480 -16.51 -16.42 -30.87
C GLY A 480 -15.09 -16.07 -31.34
N SER A 481 -14.37 -15.35 -30.49
CA SER A 481 -12.94 -15.08 -30.70
C SER A 481 -12.22 -14.94 -29.37
N TYR A 482 -10.94 -15.30 -29.35
CA TYR A 482 -10.03 -15.09 -28.23
C TYR A 482 -8.91 -14.13 -28.65
N ASP A 483 -8.56 -13.21 -27.77
CA ASP A 483 -7.49 -12.22 -27.95
C ASP A 483 -6.66 -12.11 -26.66
N ALA A 484 -5.45 -12.65 -26.73
CA ALA A 484 -4.45 -12.62 -25.65
C ALA A 484 -3.61 -11.32 -25.65
N THR A 485 -3.89 -10.37 -26.55
CA THR A 485 -3.10 -9.14 -26.67
C THR A 485 -3.20 -8.34 -25.37
N PRO A 486 -2.06 -7.89 -24.80
CA PRO A 486 -2.06 -7.08 -23.59
C PRO A 486 -3.02 -5.89 -23.69
N ILE A 487 -3.83 -5.71 -22.65
CA ILE A 487 -4.82 -4.64 -22.59
C ILE A 487 -4.19 -3.44 -21.88
N ALA A 488 -4.03 -2.33 -22.60
CA ALA A 488 -3.53 -1.09 -22.02
C ALA A 488 -4.35 -0.67 -20.79
N GLY A 489 -3.66 -0.27 -19.71
CA GLY A 489 -4.28 0.16 -18.46
C GLY A 489 -4.76 -0.96 -17.53
N LEU A 490 -4.68 -2.23 -17.94
CA LEU A 490 -5.00 -3.39 -17.10
C LEU A 490 -3.74 -4.18 -16.70
N PRO A 491 -3.81 -5.01 -15.64
CA PRO A 491 -2.68 -5.83 -15.23
C PRO A 491 -2.28 -6.82 -16.31
N ARG A 492 -0.98 -7.15 -16.36
CA ARG A 492 -0.43 -8.15 -17.29
C ARG A 492 -1.19 -9.48 -17.18
N GLY A 493 -1.47 -10.09 -18.33
CA GLY A 493 -2.22 -11.35 -18.43
C GLY A 493 -3.73 -11.16 -18.57
N ALA A 494 -4.23 -9.93 -18.48
CA ALA A 494 -5.61 -9.64 -18.86
C ALA A 494 -5.80 -9.88 -20.36
N GLU A 495 -6.85 -10.60 -20.71
CA GLU A 495 -7.18 -11.04 -22.07
C GLU A 495 -8.68 -10.89 -22.35
N ARG A 496 -9.08 -11.11 -23.59
CA ARG A 496 -10.46 -10.93 -24.05
C ARG A 496 -10.97 -12.18 -24.75
N ILE A 497 -12.22 -12.52 -24.47
CA ILE A 497 -13.03 -13.37 -25.33
C ILE A 497 -14.25 -12.58 -25.79
N TRP A 498 -14.71 -12.84 -27.00
CA TRP A 498 -15.96 -12.31 -27.52
C TRP A 498 -16.87 -13.47 -27.89
N VAL A 499 -18.14 -13.38 -27.50
CA VAL A 499 -19.17 -14.35 -27.85
C VAL A 499 -20.36 -13.68 -28.53
N PRO A 500 -20.94 -14.32 -29.57
CA PRO A 500 -22.12 -13.76 -30.23
C PRO A 500 -23.33 -13.82 -29.31
N LEU A 501 -24.08 -12.73 -29.25
CA LEU A 501 -25.30 -12.60 -28.46
C LEU A 501 -26.31 -11.75 -29.23
N ASP A 502 -27.47 -12.33 -29.48
CA ASP A 502 -28.58 -11.62 -30.08
C ASP A 502 -29.34 -10.86 -28.99
N TRP A 503 -29.11 -9.54 -28.93
CA TRP A 503 -29.73 -8.67 -27.93
C TRP A 503 -31.24 -8.55 -28.07
N SER A 504 -31.84 -8.94 -29.20
CA SER A 504 -33.30 -9.01 -29.32
C SER A 504 -33.91 -10.09 -28.41
N THR A 505 -33.11 -11.09 -28.02
CA THR A 505 -33.50 -12.19 -27.12
C THR A 505 -33.31 -11.87 -25.64
N VAL A 506 -32.58 -10.78 -25.35
CA VAL A 506 -32.30 -10.34 -23.98
C VAL A 506 -33.29 -9.23 -23.63
N PRO A 507 -34.12 -9.39 -22.58
CA PRO A 507 -35.04 -8.33 -22.18
C PRO A 507 -34.29 -7.03 -21.92
N LYS A 508 -34.95 -5.91 -22.23
CA LYS A 508 -34.49 -4.59 -21.78
C LYS A 508 -34.44 -4.59 -20.25
N ASP A 509 -33.44 -3.92 -19.69
CA ASP A 509 -33.16 -3.81 -18.26
C ASP A 509 -32.74 -5.11 -17.56
N ALA A 510 -32.54 -6.20 -18.33
CA ALA A 510 -32.07 -7.45 -17.77
C ALA A 510 -30.59 -7.38 -17.37
N TRP A 511 -30.27 -8.00 -16.24
CA TRP A 511 -28.90 -8.33 -15.87
C TRP A 511 -28.50 -9.67 -16.48
N VAL A 512 -27.56 -9.64 -17.42
CA VAL A 512 -26.92 -10.84 -17.98
C VAL A 512 -25.81 -11.26 -17.03
N GLN A 513 -26.00 -12.37 -16.33
CA GLN A 513 -24.97 -13.06 -15.57
C GLN A 513 -24.10 -13.87 -16.54
N VAL A 514 -22.79 -13.73 -16.41
CA VAL A 514 -21.80 -14.43 -17.24
C VAL A 514 -20.89 -15.25 -16.33
N GLU A 515 -21.05 -16.56 -16.40
CA GLU A 515 -20.14 -17.53 -15.79
C GLU A 515 -19.10 -17.99 -16.82
N VAL A 516 -17.85 -18.10 -16.39
CA VAL A 516 -16.75 -18.63 -17.21
C VAL A 516 -16.24 -19.92 -16.57
N THR A 517 -16.12 -20.98 -17.36
CA THR A 517 -15.71 -22.32 -16.90
C THR A 517 -14.52 -22.79 -17.71
N SER A 518 -13.44 -23.22 -17.07
CA SER A 518 -12.27 -23.80 -17.76
C SER A 518 -12.61 -25.15 -18.42
N PRO A 519 -11.77 -25.64 -19.35
CA PRO A 519 -11.98 -26.94 -20.01
C PRO A 519 -12.12 -28.12 -19.05
N ASP A 520 -11.47 -28.06 -17.88
CA ASP A 520 -11.53 -29.09 -16.84
C ASP A 520 -12.76 -28.97 -15.92
N GLY A 521 -13.69 -28.06 -16.24
CA GLY A 521 -14.95 -27.88 -15.52
C GLY A 521 -14.89 -26.96 -14.30
N ARG A 522 -13.72 -26.40 -13.94
CA ARG A 522 -13.64 -25.42 -12.84
C ARG A 522 -14.29 -24.10 -13.26
N LYS A 523 -15.27 -23.65 -12.46
CA LYS A 523 -15.93 -22.36 -12.66
C LYS A 523 -15.14 -21.20 -12.04
N ALA A 524 -15.24 -20.02 -12.64
CA ALA A 524 -14.85 -18.78 -11.98
C ALA A 524 -15.52 -18.66 -10.61
N ALA A 525 -14.78 -18.16 -9.61
CA ALA A 525 -15.32 -17.96 -8.27
C ALA A 525 -16.45 -16.92 -8.22
N GLU A 526 -16.37 -15.92 -9.11
CA GLU A 526 -17.31 -14.81 -9.20
C GLU A 526 -17.71 -14.61 -10.68
N PRO A 527 -19.00 -14.66 -11.03
CA PRO A 527 -19.46 -14.27 -12.37
C PRO A 527 -19.34 -12.76 -12.57
N VAL A 528 -19.33 -12.33 -13.83
CA VAL A 528 -19.50 -10.91 -14.18
C VAL A 528 -20.91 -10.64 -14.65
N TYR A 529 -21.38 -9.41 -14.44
CA TYR A 529 -22.73 -9.01 -14.79
C TYR A 529 -22.71 -7.84 -15.78
N TYR A 530 -23.59 -7.89 -16.78
CA TYR A 530 -23.83 -6.81 -17.73
C TYR A 530 -25.30 -6.37 -17.65
N ALA A 531 -25.55 -5.08 -17.49
CA ALA A 531 -26.90 -4.52 -17.50
C ALA A 531 -27.28 -4.11 -18.94
N ASN A 532 -28.35 -4.69 -19.48
CA ASN A 532 -28.82 -4.38 -20.83
C ASN A 532 -29.73 -3.16 -20.82
N GLY A 533 -29.27 -2.01 -21.33
CA GLY A 533 -30.12 -0.82 -21.52
C GLY A 533 -30.17 0.18 -20.36
N VAL A 534 -29.25 0.06 -19.40
CA VAL A 534 -28.99 1.07 -18.35
C VAL A 534 -27.84 1.97 -18.76
#